data_AF-A0A3C1D434-F1
#
_entry.id   AF-A0A3C1D434-F1
#
_cell.length_a   1.000
_cell.length_b   1.000
_cell.length_c   1.000
_cell.angle_alpha   90.00
_cell.angle_beta   90.00
_cell.angle_gamma   90.00
#
_symmetry.space_group_name_H-M   'P 1'
#
loop_
_entity.id
_entity.type
_entity.pdbx_description
1 polymer ?
#
loop_
_entity_poly.entity_id
_entity_poly.type
_entity_poly.pdbx_seq_one_letter_code
_entity_poly.pdbx_strand_id
1 'polypeptide(L)' 'MSTTDVIDTLAGIAPGSPLDELRARRPESRTHAQGSYDALFAPADVSHASIPERAAIATFVASLHRQESAVAHYRA' A
#
# COMPACT_ATOMS: atom_id res chain seq x y z
N MET A 1 -18.10 1.62 5.50
CA MET A 1 -17.27 0.40 5.38
C MET A 1 -15.83 0.86 5.49
N SER A 2 -15.05 0.32 6.43
CA SER A 2 -13.62 0.65 6.52
C SER A 2 -12.93 0.00 5.32
N THR A 3 -12.62 0.81 4.33
CA THR A 3 -11.80 0.39 3.19
C THR A 3 -10.39 0.16 3.73
N THR A 4 -9.84 -1.03 3.52
CA THR A 4 -8.43 -1.32 3.83
C THR A 4 -7.56 -0.23 3.20
N ASP A 5 -6.74 0.43 4.02
CA ASP A 5 -5.77 1.44 3.59
C ASP A 5 -4.37 0.82 3.70
N VAL A 6 -3.67 0.73 2.58
CA VAL A 6 -2.36 0.07 2.50
C VAL A 6 -1.33 0.75 3.41
N ILE A 7 -1.39 2.09 3.54
CA ILE A 7 -0.43 2.81 4.38
C ILE A 7 -0.70 2.50 5.84
N ASP A 8 -1.97 2.52 6.26
CA ASP A 8 -2.33 2.15 7.64
C ASP A 8 -1.91 0.72 7.97
N THR A 9 -2.13 -0.20 7.04
CA THR A 9 -1.75 -1.61 7.20
C THR A 9 -0.23 -1.74 7.34
N LEU A 10 0.54 -1.14 6.43
CA LEU A 10 2.01 -1.26 6.40
C LEU A 10 2.70 -0.52 7.55
N ALA A 11 2.12 0.59 8.02
CA ALA A 11 2.63 1.38 9.12
C ALA A 11 2.09 0.93 10.49
N GLY A 12 1.22 -0.09 10.54
CA GLY A 12 0.63 -0.58 11.79
C GLY A 12 -0.25 0.46 12.50
N ILE A 13 -0.93 1.31 11.74
CA ILE A 13 -1.79 2.36 12.28
C ILE A 13 -3.09 1.73 12.77
N ALA A 14 -3.28 1.72 14.08
CA ALA A 14 -4.49 1.19 14.69
C ALA A 14 -5.68 2.15 14.47
N PRO A 15 -6.87 1.63 14.13
CA PRO A 15 -8.09 2.42 14.06
C PRO A 15 -8.36 3.18 15.37
N GLY A 16 -8.71 4.46 15.28
CA GLY A 16 -8.94 5.32 16.44
C GLY A 16 -7.67 5.75 17.19
N SER A 17 -6.48 5.44 16.68
CA SER A 17 -5.24 6.04 17.19
C SER A 17 -5.15 7.53 16.80
N PRO A 18 -4.36 8.35 17.53
CA PRO A 18 -4.17 9.76 17.15
C PRO A 18 -3.66 9.95 15.71
N LEU A 19 -2.91 8.98 15.19
CA LEU A 19 -2.39 9.02 13.83
C LEU A 19 -3.47 8.65 12.79
N ASP A 20 -4.35 7.69 13.10
CA ASP A 20 -5.52 7.38 12.27
C ASP A 20 -6.45 8.60 12.16
N GLU A 21 -6.76 9.23 13.30
CA GLU A 21 -7.57 10.46 13.35
C GLU A 21 -6.92 11.61 12.55
N LEU A 22 -5.60 11.74 12.61
CA LEU A 22 -4.87 12.71 11.80
C LEU A 22 -4.99 12.42 10.30
N ARG A 23 -4.86 11.16 9.89
CA ARG A 23 -5.00 10.76 8.49
C ARG A 23 -6.45 10.89 8.00
N ALA A 24 -7.43 10.65 8.86
CA ALA A 24 -8.86 10.80 8.56
C ALA A 24 -9.25 12.25 8.21
N ARG A 25 -8.46 13.25 8.62
CA ARG A 25 -8.66 14.66 8.24
C ARG A 25 -8.30 14.98 6.78
N ARG A 26 -7.68 14.05 6.05
CA ARG A 26 -7.34 14.19 4.62
C ARG A 26 -7.79 12.96 3.84
N PRO A 27 -9.11 12.74 3.70
CA PRO A 27 -9.66 11.52 3.11
C PRO A 27 -9.18 11.31 1.67
N GLU A 28 -8.95 12.37 0.90
CA GLU A 28 -8.45 12.30 -0.47
C GLU A 28 -7.06 11.67 -0.54
N SER A 29 -6.19 11.96 0.43
CA SER A 29 -4.85 11.34 0.48
C SER A 29 -4.93 9.83 0.70
N ARG A 30 -5.90 9.37 1.51
CA ARG A 30 -6.15 7.94 1.75
C ARG A 30 -6.71 7.27 0.50
N THR A 31 -7.74 7.87 -0.09
CA THR A 31 -8.36 7.39 -1.33
C THR A 31 -7.36 7.30 -2.48
N HIS A 32 -6.55 8.35 -2.71
CA HIS A 32 -5.59 8.35 -3.81
C HIS A 32 -4.40 7.41 -3.57
N ALA A 33 -3.95 7.26 -2.32
CA ALA A 33 -2.91 6.28 -1.99
C ALA A 33 -3.40 4.85 -2.24
N GLN A 34 -4.61 4.51 -1.77
CA GLN A 34 -5.20 3.20 -2.01
C GLN A 34 -5.48 2.98 -3.50
N GLY A 35 -6.02 3.97 -4.21
CA GLY A 35 -6.26 3.87 -5.65
C GLY A 35 -4.98 3.66 -6.46
N SER A 36 -3.87 4.29 -6.06
CA SER A 36 -2.56 4.05 -6.68
C SER A 36 -2.05 2.63 -6.43
N TYR A 37 -2.27 2.11 -5.22
CA TYR A 37 -1.94 0.73 -4.90
C TYR A 37 -2.78 -0.26 -5.72
N ASP A 38 -4.09 -0.06 -5.79
CA ASP A 38 -5.00 -0.92 -6.55
C ASP A 38 -4.66 -0.90 -8.04
N ALA A 39 -4.32 0.27 -8.60
CA ALA A 39 -3.89 0.39 -9.99
C ALA A 39 -2.59 -0.38 -10.30
N LEU A 40 -1.74 -0.63 -9.29
CA LEU A 40 -0.51 -1.40 -9.45
C LEU A 40 -0.71 -2.89 -9.21
N PHE A 41 -1.51 -3.28 -8.22
CA PHE A 41 -1.59 -4.67 -7.74
C PHE A 41 -2.92 -5.37 -8.04
N ALA A 42 -3.93 -4.65 -8.50
CA ALA A 42 -5.17 -5.17 -9.06
C ALA A 42 -5.52 -4.46 -10.40
N PRO A 43 -4.58 -4.37 -11.36
CA PRO A 43 -4.81 -3.69 -12.62
C PRO A 43 -5.79 -4.48 -13.50
N ALA A 44 -6.58 -3.76 -14.30
CA ALA A 44 -7.38 -4.37 -15.36
C ALA A 44 -6.54 -4.88 -16.54
N ASP A 45 -5.30 -4.41 -16.69
CA ASP A 45 -4.37 -4.79 -17.75
C ASP A 45 -2.97 -5.07 -17.20
N VAL A 46 -2.43 -6.23 -17.59
CA VAL A 46 -1.09 -6.73 -17.21
C VAL A 46 -0.15 -6.85 -18.43
N SER A 47 -0.54 -6.35 -19.59
CA SER A 47 0.22 -6.43 -20.85
C SER A 47 1.62 -5.84 -20.76
N HIS A 48 1.79 -4.75 -20.00
CA HIS A 48 3.07 -4.06 -19.83
C HIS A 48 3.98 -4.64 -18.75
N ALA A 49 3.37 -5.17 -17.68
CA ALA A 49 4.07 -5.77 -16.56
C ALA A 49 3.10 -6.66 -15.79
N SER A 50 3.51 -7.90 -15.58
CA SER A 50 2.78 -8.88 -14.80
C SER A 50 2.74 -8.50 -13.32
N ILE A 51 1.78 -9.07 -12.57
CA ILE A 51 1.69 -8.87 -11.12
C ILE A 51 2.99 -9.29 -10.40
N PRO A 52 3.62 -10.45 -10.71
CA PRO A 52 4.89 -10.83 -10.09
C PRO A 52 6.02 -9.83 -10.36
N GLU A 53 6.13 -9.26 -11.56
CA GLU A 53 7.16 -8.25 -11.87
C GLU A 53 6.95 -6.97 -11.05
N ARG A 54 5.70 -6.52 -10.90
CA ARG A 54 5.36 -5.36 -10.07
C ARG A 54 5.68 -5.62 -8.60
N ALA A 55 5.35 -6.81 -8.10
CA ALA A 55 5.68 -7.24 -6.74
C ALA A 55 7.20 -7.36 -6.52
N ALA A 56 7.96 -7.82 -7.51
CA ALA A 56 9.42 -7.87 -7.45
C ALA A 56 10.04 -6.47 -7.34
N ILE A 57 9.58 -5.51 -8.13
CA ILE A 57 10.02 -4.10 -8.06
C ILE A 57 9.67 -3.52 -6.68
N ALA A 58 8.45 -3.73 -6.20
CA ALA A 58 8.01 -3.22 -4.91
C ALA A 58 8.79 -3.83 -3.74
N THR A 59 9.07 -5.13 -3.79
CA THR A 59 9.95 -5.83 -2.83
C THR A 59 11.36 -5.25 -2.84
N PHE A 60 11.91 -4.99 -4.03
CA PHE A 60 13.23 -4.39 -4.19
C PHE A 60 13.29 -2.98 -3.56
N VAL A 61 12.34 -2.12 -3.89
CA VAL A 61 12.27 -0.74 -3.35
C VAL A 61 12.05 -0.77 -1.83
N ALA A 62 11.14 -1.60 -1.33
CA ALA A 62 10.92 -1.76 0.11
C ALA A 62 12.19 -2.22 0.84
N SER A 63 12.94 -3.14 0.23
CA SER A 63 14.22 -3.63 0.75
C SER A 63 15.27 -2.51 0.78
N LEU A 64 15.36 -1.70 -0.28
CA LEU A 64 16.26 -0.55 -0.37
C LEU A 64 16.02 0.46 0.77
N HIS A 65 14.76 0.68 1.12
CA HIS A 65 14.35 1.56 2.22
C HIS A 65 14.32 0.87 3.60
N ARG A 66 14.71 -0.40 3.69
CA ARG A 66 14.71 -1.21 4.93
C ARG A 66 13.34 -1.23 5.62
N GLN A 67 12.26 -1.33 4.84
CA GLN A 67 10.88 -1.40 5.32
C GLN A 67 10.42 -2.86 5.41
N GLU A 68 10.71 -3.52 6.52
CA GLU A 68 10.46 -4.96 6.68
C GLU A 68 8.98 -5.36 6.50
N SER A 69 8.04 -4.56 7.02
CA SER A 69 6.60 -4.80 6.84
C SER A 69 6.19 -4.78 5.37
N ALA A 70 6.70 -3.81 4.61
CA ALA A 70 6.45 -3.71 3.17
C ALA A 70 7.13 -4.82 2.37
N VAL A 71 8.36 -5.23 2.76
CA VAL A 71 9.04 -6.38 2.13
C VAL A 71 8.23 -7.66 2.32
N ALA A 72 7.74 -7.92 3.53
CA ALA A 72 6.90 -9.08 3.80
C ALA A 72 5.59 -9.02 3.00
N HIS A 73 4.95 -7.85 2.94
CA HIS A 73 3.71 -7.63 2.21
C HIS A 73 3.83 -7.93 0.71
N TYR A 74 4.91 -7.48 0.05
CA TYR A 74 5.08 -7.68 -1.40
C TYR A 74 5.64 -9.07 -1.78
N ARG A 75 6.05 -9.88 -0.80
CA ARG A 75 6.54 -11.26 -1.01
C ARG A 75 5.47 -12.33 -0.82
N ALA A 76 4.37 -12.00 -0.18
CA ALA A 76 3.23 -12.90 0.05
C ALA A 76 2.46 -13.17 -1.24
#